data_AF-A0A1J3K4I2-F1
#
_entry.id   AF-A0A1J3K4I2-F1
#
_cell.length_a   1.000
_cell.length_b   1.000
_cell.length_c   1.000
_cell.angle_alpha   90.00
_cell.angle_beta   90.00
_cell.angle_gamma   90.00
#
_symmetry.space_group_name_H-M   'P 1'
#
loop_
_entity.id
_entity.type
_entity.pdbx_description
1 polymer ?
#
loop_
_entity_poly.entity_id
_entity_poly.type
_entity_poly.pdbx_seq_one_letter_code
_entity_poly.pdbx_strand_id
1 'polypeptide(L)'
;IRPTDSVTFSSLLKSCIRARDFRLGKLVHARLVEFEIEPDSVLYNSLISLYSKSGDLARAEDVFGTMGRFSKRDVVSWSAMMACFANNGREIDAIKLFVGFLELGLVPNEYCYTAVIRACSNSEFVSVGRVILGFLMKTGHFESDVCVGCSLIDMFVK
;
A
#
# COMPACT_ATOMS: atom_id res chain seq x y z
N ILE A 1 -22.43 12.34 -21.53
CA ILE A 1 -22.77 11.50 -20.36
C ILE A 1 -21.64 11.68 -19.36
N ARG A 2 -21.86 12.39 -18.25
CA ARG A 2 -20.87 12.50 -17.17
C ARG A 2 -20.83 11.11 -16.50
N PRO A 3 -19.70 10.37 -16.48
CA PRO A 3 -19.61 9.17 -15.65
C PRO A 3 -19.60 9.67 -14.21
N THR A 4 -20.71 9.51 -13.49
CA THR A 4 -20.92 10.11 -12.16
C THR A 4 -20.60 9.17 -11.01
N ASP A 5 -20.15 7.94 -11.27
CA ASP A 5 -19.91 6.97 -10.20
C ASP A 5 -18.43 6.63 -10.02
N SER A 6 -17.95 6.78 -8.78
CA SER A 6 -16.63 6.33 -8.28
C SER A 6 -16.32 4.89 -8.70
N VAL A 7 -17.35 4.06 -8.85
CA VAL A 7 -17.27 2.66 -9.29
C VAL A 7 -16.73 2.53 -10.71
N THR A 8 -17.21 3.32 -11.67
CA THR A 8 -16.70 3.31 -13.04
C THR A 8 -15.23 3.68 -13.07
N PHE A 9 -14.85 4.76 -12.38
CA PHE A 9 -13.46 5.18 -12.30
C PHE A 9 -12.56 4.13 -11.64
N SER A 10 -13.04 3.49 -10.57
CA SER A 10 -12.33 2.38 -9.92
C SER A 10 -12.07 1.23 -10.87
N SER A 11 -13.07 0.82 -11.65
CA SER A 11 -12.94 -0.26 -12.63
C SER A 11 -11.96 0.09 -13.76
N LEU A 12 -12.03 1.32 -14.29
CA LEU A 12 -11.11 1.84 -15.31
C LEU A 12 -9.68 1.87 -14.80
N LEU A 13 -9.47 2.40 -13.59
CA LEU A 13 -8.14 2.49 -12.99
C LEU A 13 -7.53 1.11 -12.76
N LYS A 14 -8.32 0.16 -12.22
CA LYS A 14 -7.91 -1.24 -12.08
C LYS A 14 -7.57 -1.89 -13.42
N SER A 15 -8.29 -1.55 -14.49
CA SER A 15 -7.96 -2.00 -15.84
C SER A 15 -6.63 -1.45 -16.32
N CYS A 16 -6.39 -0.15 -16.14
CA CYS A 16 -5.12 0.51 -16.49
C CYS A 16 -3.93 -0.12 -15.74
N ILE A 17 -4.11 -0.38 -14.44
CA ILE A 17 -3.09 -1.02 -13.60
C ILE A 17 -2.76 -2.43 -14.11
N ARG A 18 -3.77 -3.24 -14.43
CA ARG A 18 -3.57 -4.60 -14.96
C ARG A 18 -2.89 -4.60 -16.33
N ALA A 19 -3.27 -3.67 -17.20
CA ALA A 19 -2.67 -3.49 -18.52
C ALA A 19 -1.28 -2.82 -18.47
N ARG A 20 -0.84 -2.35 -17.30
CA ARG A 20 0.36 -1.51 -17.09
C ARG A 20 0.36 -0.22 -17.93
N ASP A 21 -0.81 0.25 -18.34
CA ASP A 21 -0.97 1.56 -18.99
C ASP A 21 -1.11 2.66 -17.93
N PHE A 22 0.02 2.95 -17.28
CA PHE A 22 0.05 3.95 -16.22
C PHE A 22 -0.19 5.37 -16.74
N ARG A 23 0.09 5.63 -18.01
CA ARG A 23 -0.20 6.93 -18.64
C ARG A 23 -1.71 7.15 -18.70
N LEU A 24 -2.47 6.16 -19.17
CA LEU A 24 -3.93 6.22 -19.15
C LEU A 24 -4.47 6.32 -17.72
N GLY A 25 -3.94 5.55 -16.78
CA GLY A 25 -4.34 5.64 -15.37
C GLY A 25 -4.15 7.04 -14.78
N LYS A 26 -3.04 7.72 -15.10
CA LYS A 26 -2.80 9.12 -14.67
C LYS A 26 -3.79 10.10 -15.31
N LEU A 27 -4.19 9.87 -16.56
CA LEU A 27 -5.26 10.66 -17.21
C LEU A 27 -6.62 10.43 -16.54
N VAL A 28 -6.93 9.19 -16.15
CA VAL A 28 -8.14 8.87 -15.39
C VAL A 28 -8.17 9.64 -14.06
N HIS A 29 -7.03 9.70 -13.35
CA HIS A 29 -6.93 10.52 -12.14
C HIS A 29 -7.10 12.03 -12.41
N ALA A 30 -6.52 12.56 -13.49
CA ALA A 30 -6.72 13.96 -13.87
C ALA A 30 -8.21 14.27 -14.14
N ARG A 31 -8.94 13.35 -14.78
CA ARG A 31 -10.39 13.48 -15.02
C ARG A 31 -11.20 13.41 -13.72
N LEU A 32 -10.80 12.60 -12.74
CA LEU A 32 -11.42 12.59 -11.41
C LEU A 32 -11.36 13.96 -10.74
N VAL A 33 -10.18 14.58 -10.79
CA VAL A 33 -9.95 15.92 -10.23
C VAL A 33 -10.75 16.98 -10.99
N GLU A 34 -10.75 16.94 -12.33
CA GLU A 34 -11.48 17.87 -13.18
C GLU A 34 -13.00 17.82 -12.96
N PHE A 35 -13.54 16.62 -12.69
CA PHE A 35 -14.97 16.45 -12.42
C PHE A 35 -15.35 16.56 -10.94
N GLU A 36 -14.38 16.89 -10.07
CA GLU A 36 -14.57 17.02 -8.62
C GLU A 36 -15.25 15.78 -8.01
N ILE A 37 -14.90 14.59 -8.52
CA ILE A 37 -15.46 13.34 -8.02
C ILE A 37 -14.72 12.98 -6.74
N GLU A 38 -15.41 12.99 -5.61
CA GLU A 38 -14.87 12.57 -4.32
C GLU A 38 -14.57 11.06 -4.35
N PRO A 39 -13.30 10.64 -4.20
CA PRO A 39 -12.97 9.22 -4.18
C PRO A 39 -13.40 8.57 -2.86
N ASP A 40 -13.97 7.37 -2.95
CA ASP A 40 -14.11 6.48 -1.80
C ASP A 40 -12.76 5.79 -1.47
N SER A 41 -12.70 5.03 -0.37
CA SER A 41 -11.47 4.34 0.03
C SER A 41 -10.97 3.36 -1.03
N VAL A 42 -11.87 2.72 -1.78
CA VAL A 42 -11.51 1.75 -2.84
C VAL A 42 -10.82 2.44 -4.01
N LEU A 43 -11.35 3.59 -4.44
CA LEU A 43 -10.78 4.39 -5.51
C LEU A 43 -9.43 4.97 -5.08
N TYR A 44 -9.34 5.50 -3.86
CA TYR A 44 -8.07 5.96 -3.29
C TYR A 44 -7.01 4.86 -3.22
N ASN A 45 -7.35 3.67 -2.73
CA ASN A 45 -6.42 2.53 -2.67
C ASN A 45 -5.97 2.12 -4.08
N SER A 46 -6.86 2.23 -5.08
CA SER A 46 -6.52 1.99 -6.49
C SER A 46 -5.54 3.05 -7.02
N LEU A 47 -5.72 4.33 -6.66
CA LEU A 47 -4.80 5.42 -7.01
C LEU A 47 -3.41 5.24 -6.39
N ILE A 48 -3.33 4.85 -5.11
CA ILE A 48 -2.06 4.50 -4.46
C ILE A 48 -1.37 3.36 -5.24
N SER A 49 -2.12 2.30 -5.60
CA SER A 49 -1.58 1.18 -6.38
C SER A 49 -1.07 1.59 -7.76
N LEU A 50 -1.81 2.47 -8.47
CA LEU A 50 -1.40 3.03 -9.75
C LEU A 50 -0.05 3.74 -9.63
N TYR A 51 0.05 4.67 -8.69
CA TYR A 51 1.23 5.50 -8.54
C TYR A 51 2.44 4.69 -8.07
N SER A 52 2.22 3.81 -7.09
CA SER A 52 3.19 2.80 -6.63
C SER A 52 3.80 2.00 -7.79
N LYS A 53 2.97 1.41 -8.66
CA LYS A 53 3.43 0.59 -9.79
C LYS A 53 4.05 1.39 -10.93
N SER A 54 3.77 2.69 -10.99
CA SER A 54 4.37 3.61 -11.95
C SER A 54 5.70 4.24 -11.47
N GLY A 55 6.11 3.96 -10.23
CA GLY A 55 7.31 4.55 -9.59
C GLY A 55 7.15 6.00 -9.14
N ASP A 56 5.95 6.56 -9.22
CA ASP A 56 5.66 7.96 -8.89
C ASP A 56 5.24 8.08 -7.42
N LEU A 57 6.24 7.89 -6.54
CA LEU A 57 6.05 7.84 -5.09
C LEU A 57 5.44 9.13 -4.52
N ALA A 58 5.87 10.29 -5.01
CA ALA A 58 5.37 11.58 -4.55
C ALA A 58 3.84 11.67 -4.72
N ARG A 59 3.32 11.23 -5.87
CA ARG A 59 1.86 11.19 -6.09
C ARG A 59 1.15 10.16 -5.23
N ALA A 60 1.77 9.02 -4.94
CA ALA A 60 1.20 8.05 -4.00
C ALA A 60 1.09 8.63 -2.58
N GLU A 61 2.14 9.32 -2.13
CA GLU A 61 2.16 10.03 -0.84
C GLU A 61 1.10 11.13 -0.77
N ASP A 62 0.97 11.95 -1.82
CA ASP A 62 -0.06 12.99 -1.92
C ASP A 62 -1.47 12.39 -1.76
N VAL A 63 -1.77 11.34 -2.54
CA VAL A 63 -3.06 10.64 -2.51
C VAL A 63 -3.32 10.07 -1.12
N PHE A 64 -2.34 9.41 -0.50
CA PHE A 64 -2.49 8.89 0.85
C PHE A 64 -2.69 10.03 1.88
N GLY A 65 -2.01 11.17 1.68
CA GLY A 65 -2.14 12.41 2.44
C GLY A 65 -3.57 12.97 2.44
N THR A 66 -4.18 13.07 1.26
CA THR A 66 -5.55 13.60 1.13
C THR A 66 -6.57 12.73 1.83
N MET A 67 -6.41 11.39 1.82
CA MET A 67 -7.32 10.48 2.54
C MET A 67 -7.42 10.79 4.04
N GLY A 68 -6.31 11.22 4.67
CA GLY A 68 -6.26 11.55 6.09
C GLY A 68 -7.13 12.77 6.43
N ARG A 69 -7.23 13.74 5.52
CA ARG A 69 -8.08 14.93 5.71
C ARG A 69 -9.58 14.59 5.71
N PHE A 70 -9.96 13.48 5.08
CA PHE A 70 -11.35 13.04 4.93
C PHE A 70 -11.70 11.81 5.77
N SER A 71 -10.80 11.37 6.67
CA SER A 71 -10.97 10.15 7.48
C SER A 71 -11.29 8.89 6.64
N LYS A 72 -10.71 8.79 5.43
CA LYS A 72 -10.96 7.67 4.50
C LYS A 72 -9.89 6.57 4.55
N ARG A 73 -8.86 6.71 5.41
CA ARG A 73 -7.80 5.70 5.54
C ARG A 73 -8.32 4.48 6.29
N ASP A 74 -8.19 3.33 5.66
CA ASP A 74 -8.41 2.03 6.29
C ASP A 74 -7.11 1.20 6.28
N VAL A 75 -7.14 0.01 6.88
CA VAL A 75 -5.97 -0.89 6.93
C VAL A 75 -5.45 -1.23 5.51
N VAL A 76 -6.33 -1.22 4.50
CA VAL A 76 -5.95 -1.45 3.10
C VAL A 76 -5.15 -0.27 2.55
N SER A 77 -5.53 0.98 2.86
CA SER A 77 -4.76 2.18 2.49
C SER A 77 -3.35 2.17 3.09
N TRP A 78 -3.25 1.81 4.37
CA TRP A 78 -1.97 1.73 5.07
C TRP A 78 -1.07 0.63 4.49
N SER A 79 -1.59 -0.58 4.31
CA SER A 79 -0.82 -1.68 3.72
C SER A 79 -0.41 -1.39 2.27
N ALA A 80 -1.27 -0.75 1.46
CA ALA A 80 -0.94 -0.33 0.11
C ALA A 80 0.21 0.68 0.08
N MET A 81 0.25 1.63 1.02
CA MET A 81 1.32 2.62 1.11
C MET A 81 2.63 2.02 1.66
N MET A 82 2.56 1.11 2.64
CA MET A 82 3.73 0.34 3.09
C MET A 82 4.35 -0.46 1.95
N ALA A 83 3.50 -1.15 1.16
CA ALA A 83 3.95 -1.90 -0.01
C ALA A 83 4.51 -0.97 -1.11
N CYS A 84 3.95 0.23 -1.26
CA CYS A 84 4.49 1.25 -2.16
C CYS A 84 5.93 1.60 -1.82
N PHE A 85 6.22 1.90 -0.55
CA PHE A 85 7.57 2.18 -0.10
C PHE A 85 8.51 0.97 -0.23
N ALA A 86 8.07 -0.21 0.23
CA ALA A 86 8.87 -1.43 0.19
C ALA A 86 9.24 -1.86 -1.25
N ASN A 87 8.36 -1.63 -2.23
CA ASN A 87 8.60 -2.00 -3.62
C ASN A 87 9.47 -1.02 -4.41
N ASN A 88 9.68 0.20 -3.88
CA ASN A 88 10.39 1.27 -4.58
C ASN A 88 11.65 1.73 -3.83
N GLY A 89 12.27 0.86 -3.02
CA GLY A 89 13.55 1.14 -2.35
C GLY A 89 13.46 2.19 -1.24
N ARG A 90 12.31 2.30 -0.58
CA ARG A 90 12.06 3.21 0.55
C ARG A 90 11.79 2.40 1.83
N GLU A 91 12.66 1.45 2.12
CA GLU A 91 12.48 0.45 3.18
C GLU A 91 12.28 1.11 4.56
N ILE A 92 13.08 2.12 4.88
CA ILE A 92 12.99 2.87 6.14
C ILE A 92 11.61 3.52 6.29
N ASP A 93 11.06 4.08 5.21
CA ASP A 93 9.77 4.75 5.25
C ASP A 93 8.62 3.74 5.39
N ALA A 94 8.73 2.55 4.78
CA ALA A 94 7.79 1.45 5.01
C ALA A 94 7.77 1.02 6.49
N ILE A 95 8.95 0.85 7.10
CA ILE A 95 9.09 0.47 8.51
C ILE A 95 8.55 1.56 9.44
N LYS A 96 8.92 2.83 9.20
CA LYS A 96 8.40 3.97 9.98
C LYS A 96 6.88 4.07 9.90
N LEU A 97 6.31 3.86 8.70
CA LEU A 97 4.88 3.90 8.50
C LEU A 97 4.17 2.78 9.29
N PHE A 98 4.78 1.60 9.37
CA PHE A 98 4.28 0.49 10.18
C PHE A 98 4.36 0.75 11.68
N VAL A 99 5.47 1.28 12.17
CA VAL A 99 5.60 1.67 13.58
C VAL A 99 4.55 2.73 13.94
N GLY A 100 4.40 3.78 13.11
CA GLY A 100 3.35 4.79 13.33
C GLY A 100 1.94 4.21 13.28
N PHE A 101 1.67 3.23 12.41
CA PHE A 101 0.40 2.51 12.38
C PHE A 101 0.11 1.77 13.70
N LEU A 102 1.13 1.13 14.30
CA LEU A 102 1.03 0.47 15.61
C LEU A 102 0.86 1.49 16.76
N GLU A 103 1.57 2.61 16.72
CA GLU A 103 1.47 3.68 17.74
C GLU A 103 0.07 4.31 17.78
N LEU A 104 -0.64 4.31 16.66
CA LEU A 104 -2.07 4.71 16.58
C LEU A 104 -3.02 3.65 17.17
N GLY A 105 -2.52 2.51 17.66
CA GLY A 105 -3.31 1.42 18.21
C GLY A 105 -4.05 0.61 17.14
N LEU A 106 -3.67 0.74 15.87
CA LEU A 106 -4.30 0.01 14.77
C LEU A 106 -3.74 -1.42 14.69
N VAL A 107 -4.59 -2.38 14.35
CA VAL A 107 -4.23 -3.80 14.24
C VAL A 107 -3.77 -4.11 12.82
N PRO A 108 -2.51 -4.53 12.60
CA PRO A 108 -2.03 -4.83 11.26
C PRO A 108 -2.61 -6.15 10.75
N ASN A 109 -2.88 -6.21 9.46
CA ASN A 109 -3.25 -7.44 8.78
C ASN A 109 -2.03 -8.06 8.06
N GLU A 110 -2.24 -9.23 7.44
CA GLU A 110 -1.24 -9.99 6.69
C GLU A 110 -0.53 -9.18 5.61
N TYR A 111 -1.23 -8.24 4.97
CA TYR A 111 -0.65 -7.36 3.95
C TYR A 111 0.30 -6.32 4.54
N CYS A 112 -0.01 -5.78 5.73
CA CYS A 112 0.92 -4.89 6.46
C CYS A 112 2.22 -5.64 6.76
N TYR A 113 2.13 -6.84 7.34
CA TYR A 113 3.30 -7.64 7.68
C TYR A 113 4.12 -8.02 6.46
N THR A 114 3.47 -8.48 5.39
CA THR A 114 4.12 -8.83 4.12
C THR A 114 4.91 -7.64 3.57
N ALA A 115 4.31 -6.44 3.53
CA ALA A 115 4.97 -5.25 3.04
C ALA A 115 6.23 -4.89 3.85
N VAL A 116 6.14 -4.99 5.17
CA VAL A 116 7.23 -4.56 6.07
C VAL A 116 8.34 -5.60 6.18
N ILE A 117 8.00 -6.90 6.17
CA ILE A 117 8.98 -7.99 6.07
C ILE A 117 9.76 -7.85 4.75
N ARG A 118 9.07 -7.53 3.65
CA ARG A 118 9.73 -7.25 2.37
C ARG A 118 10.70 -6.07 2.46
N ALA A 119 10.32 -4.98 3.13
CA ALA A 119 11.24 -3.87 3.39
C ALA A 119 12.45 -4.31 4.24
N CYS A 120 12.31 -5.33 5.09
CA CYS A 120 13.39 -5.89 5.90
C CYS A 120 14.23 -6.97 5.20
N SER A 121 13.95 -7.30 3.93
CA SER A 121 14.69 -8.31 3.16
C SER A 121 16.11 -7.85 2.72
N ASN A 122 16.45 -6.58 2.94
CA ASN A 122 17.80 -6.08 2.75
C ASN A 122 18.66 -6.35 4.00
N SER A 123 19.94 -6.68 3.83
CA SER A 123 20.86 -7.10 4.90
C SER A 123 20.95 -6.11 6.06
N GLU A 124 20.76 -4.82 5.79
CA GLU A 124 20.79 -3.74 6.77
C GLU A 124 19.62 -3.81 7.78
N PHE A 125 18.46 -4.34 7.39
CA PHE A 125 17.23 -4.31 8.19
C PHE A 125 16.78 -5.68 8.71
N VAL A 126 17.59 -6.73 8.52
CA VAL A 126 17.25 -8.10 8.94
C VAL A 126 16.97 -8.19 10.45
N SER A 127 17.68 -7.42 11.27
CA SER A 127 17.45 -7.37 12.72
C SER A 127 16.05 -6.85 13.07
N VAL A 128 15.60 -5.80 12.37
CA VAL A 128 14.24 -5.25 12.50
C VAL A 128 13.21 -6.27 12.01
N GLY A 129 13.47 -6.91 10.87
CA GLY A 129 12.62 -7.99 10.35
C GLY A 129 12.40 -9.12 11.35
N ARG A 130 13.45 -9.53 12.08
CA ARG A 130 13.33 -10.53 13.16
C ARG A 130 12.45 -10.08 14.32
N VAL A 131 12.53 -8.81 14.72
CA VAL A 131 11.68 -8.26 15.78
C VAL A 131 10.21 -8.26 15.34
N ILE A 132 9.93 -7.84 14.11
CA ILE A 132 8.58 -7.81 13.54
C ILE A 132 8.01 -9.22 13.40
N LEU A 133 8.84 -10.20 12.99
CA LEU A 133 8.44 -11.61 12.97
C LEU A 133 8.10 -12.14 14.37
N GLY A 134 8.93 -11.82 15.36
CA GLY A 134 8.65 -12.18 16.76
C GLY A 134 7.34 -11.57 17.27
N PHE A 135 7.03 -10.34 16.86
CA PHE A 135 5.74 -9.71 17.16
C PHE A 135 4.58 -10.44 16.47
N LEU A 136 4.70 -10.74 15.17
CA LEU A 136 3.70 -11.50 14.40
C LEU A 136 3.38 -12.88 15.04
N MET A 137 4.41 -13.61 15.47
CA MET A 137 4.24 -14.91 16.10
C MET A 137 3.52 -14.80 17.44
N LYS A 138 3.80 -13.76 18.22
CA LYS A 138 3.11 -13.51 19.51
C LYS A 138 1.66 -13.06 19.33
N THR A 139 1.34 -12.37 18.24
CA THR A 139 -0.03 -11.91 17.95
C THR A 139 -0.88 -12.96 17.22
N GLY A 140 -0.33 -14.16 16.93
CA GLY A 140 -1.07 -15.27 16.34
C GLY A 140 -1.45 -15.12 14.87
N HIS A 141 -0.95 -14.09 14.18
CA HIS A 141 -1.26 -13.82 12.76
C HIS A 141 -0.41 -14.68 11.80
N PHE A 142 0.44 -15.56 12.32
CA PHE A 142 1.35 -16.41 11.55
C PHE A 142 0.67 -17.67 10.98
N GLU A 143 -0.39 -18.18 11.62
CA GLU A 143 -0.98 -19.48 11.27
C GLU A 143 -1.96 -19.43 10.08
N SER A 144 -2.31 -18.25 9.56
CA SER A 144 -3.45 -18.12 8.65
C SER A 144 -3.15 -18.01 7.15
N ASP A 145 -1.93 -17.68 6.68
CA ASP A 145 -1.76 -17.35 5.25
C ASP A 145 -0.40 -17.59 4.58
N VAL A 146 -0.48 -18.14 3.36
CA VAL A 146 0.64 -18.53 2.47
C VAL A 146 1.51 -17.32 2.05
N CYS A 147 0.94 -16.11 1.98
CA CYS A 147 1.65 -14.90 1.55
C CYS A 147 2.78 -14.47 2.50
N VAL A 148 2.60 -14.66 3.81
CA VAL A 148 3.63 -14.33 4.79
C VAL A 148 4.80 -15.30 4.69
N GLY A 149 4.53 -16.58 4.44
CA GLY A 149 5.53 -17.62 4.22
C GLY A 149 6.48 -17.30 3.06
N CYS A 150 5.96 -16.87 1.91
CA CYS A 150 6.79 -16.49 0.76
C CYS A 150 7.69 -15.28 1.06
N SER A 151 7.16 -14.29 1.78
CA SER A 151 7.93 -13.09 2.17
C SER A 151 9.07 -13.41 3.14
N LEU A 152 8.91 -14.45 3.95
CA LEU A 152 9.95 -14.94 4.85
C LEU A 152 11.05 -15.70 4.10
N ILE A 153 10.70 -16.49 3.09
CA ILE A 153 11.70 -17.12 2.20
C ILE A 153 12.56 -16.03 1.56
N ASP A 154 11.95 -14.98 0.99
CA ASP A 154 12.69 -13.85 0.41
C ASP A 154 13.60 -13.13 1.41
N MET A 155 13.22 -13.07 2.70
CA MET A 155 14.02 -12.46 3.76
C MET A 155 15.20 -13.34 4.22
N PHE A 156 15.04 -14.66 4.25
CA PHE A 156 16.05 -15.59 4.81
C PHE A 156 16.91 -16.30 3.77
N VAL A 157 16.59 -16.20 2.47
CA VAL A 157 17.33 -16.88 1.37
C VAL A 157 18.43 -16.02 0.73
N LYS A 158 18.62 -14.77 1.17
CA LYS A 158 19.75 -13.93 0.72
C LYS A 158 21.01 -14.11 1.55
#